data_AF-A0A662SDB0-F1
#
_entry.id   AF-A0A662SDB0-F1
#
_cell.length_a   1.000
_cell.length_b   1.000
_cell.length_c   1.000
_cell.angle_alpha   90.00
_cell.angle_beta   90.00
_cell.angle_gamma   90.00
#
_symmetry.space_group_name_H-M   'P 1'
#
loop_
_entity.id
_entity.type
_entity.pdbx_description
1 polymer ?
#
loop_
_entity_poly.entity_id
_entity_poly.type
_entity_poly.pdbx_seq_one_letter_code
_entity_poly.pdbx_strand_id
1 'polypeptide(L)'
;MALNETIVDEEFIERMDEYRKPPKGIGIMQACSDNIVLFAEKMLGIKLYAWQVYFLTKIIKGDKREHVALTSRQIGKSTAVAIFCLWSAIFNKYPGGIHNNTIPGIISASDVQAKKLLYEMKKFMRSGDAYMNDNYKDEEGKPRFGEEFFTNLLDDSEPNNTTTITFQKHKESFGPYVLAGSKIGSVIKSYPPTSAVLGETFTIVIEDEAGKTDKLSDQFHYDYAYPTGNSTDAIRIYTSTPWQPCYSDDTEILTDNGWKLIQDVDMNKDLVASRDSGNKIVFEKPVDKIHEKNYGTMYSLKTKTCDLLVTPEHDLVGYKQKSKKKSYVKAKELMDVNTDFWMDTGINYINNINKDFIVPFIKHKRGNGIQSHEEKILDNNLFSRFLGMFLSDGHTSEGTYSTVITQNPGETLDYYIDLCKRLFPWINVRVVDHSNAKRIILQNKQLYLFMRSFKVKGFDPFNYSVKQLNDLWLGLHDGDGNKTLTWKNKLKSNVVTMDNKYPKLNDSVNLLQQILFGGKIDNSNVFSFKMEENLREFIE
;
A
#
# COMPACT_ATOMS: atom_id res chain seq x y z
N MET A 1 -2.45 4.04 -28.01
CA MET A 1 -1.85 5.38 -27.82
C MET A 1 -0.87 5.29 -26.66
N ALA A 2 0.38 5.73 -26.83
CA ALA A 2 1.26 5.93 -25.67
C ALA A 2 0.70 7.13 -24.88
N LEU A 3 0.34 6.91 -23.61
CA LEU A 3 -0.02 7.99 -22.71
C LEU A 3 1.27 8.71 -22.32
N ASN A 4 1.45 9.95 -22.79
CA ASN A 4 2.57 10.77 -22.37
C ASN A 4 2.33 11.24 -20.94
N GLU A 5 3.13 10.75 -20.00
CA GLU A 5 3.12 11.21 -18.62
C GLU A 5 3.54 12.68 -18.54
N THR A 6 2.81 13.46 -17.74
CA THR A 6 3.18 14.85 -17.45
C THR A 6 4.00 14.86 -16.17
N ILE A 7 5.30 15.11 -16.28
CA ILE A 7 6.19 15.27 -15.13
C ILE A 7 5.91 16.64 -14.50
N VAL A 8 5.63 16.65 -13.20
CA VAL A 8 5.36 17.86 -12.41
C VAL A 8 6.63 18.21 -11.61
N ASP A 9 7.60 18.82 -12.30
CA ASP A 9 8.84 19.34 -11.73
C ASP A 9 8.72 20.84 -11.41
N GLU A 10 9.80 21.44 -10.90
CA GLU A 10 9.84 22.86 -10.52
C GLU A 10 9.57 23.78 -11.73
N GLU A 11 10.17 23.49 -12.89
CA GLU A 11 9.96 24.25 -14.13
C GLU A 11 8.48 24.20 -14.57
N PHE A 12 7.86 23.03 -14.48
CA PHE A 12 6.43 22.86 -14.76
C PHE A 12 5.58 23.74 -13.83
N ILE A 13 5.90 23.77 -12.53
CA ILE A 13 5.18 24.55 -11.53
C ILE A 13 5.30 26.06 -11.85
N GLU A 14 6.51 26.55 -12.12
CA GLU A 14 6.75 27.95 -12.47
C GLU A 14 5.98 28.38 -13.72
N ARG A 15 5.94 27.51 -14.74
CA ARG A 15 5.15 27.76 -15.96
C ARG A 15 3.65 27.85 -15.67
N MET A 16 3.14 27.06 -14.73
CA MET A 16 1.72 27.12 -14.36
C MET A 16 1.37 28.39 -13.57
N ASP A 17 2.33 28.99 -12.87
CA ASP A 17 2.12 30.24 -12.13
C ASP A 17 1.86 31.45 -13.05
N GLU A 18 2.21 31.38 -14.34
CA GLU A 18 1.86 32.42 -15.32
C GLU A 18 0.34 32.62 -15.42
N TYR A 19 -0.45 31.55 -15.28
CA TYR A 19 -1.90 31.59 -15.35
C TYR A 19 -2.56 32.26 -14.14
N ARG A 20 -1.81 32.52 -13.07
CA ARG A 20 -2.31 33.20 -11.86
C ARG A 20 -2.20 34.72 -11.95
N LYS A 21 -1.55 35.25 -12.98
CA LYS A 21 -1.36 36.69 -13.18
C LYS A 21 -2.59 37.29 -13.89
N PRO A 22 -3.30 38.26 -13.27
CA PRO A 22 -4.41 38.94 -13.94
C PRO A 22 -3.91 39.71 -15.18
N PRO A 23 -4.65 39.69 -16.29
CA PRO A 23 -4.34 40.53 -17.45
C PRO A 23 -4.40 42.02 -17.08
N LYS A 24 -3.48 42.82 -17.63
CA LYS A 24 -3.47 44.28 -17.40
C LYS A 24 -4.70 44.94 -18.05
N GLY A 25 -5.36 45.83 -17.33
CA GLY A 25 -6.47 46.64 -17.85
C GLY A 25 -7.82 45.92 -17.94
N ILE A 26 -7.91 44.67 -17.50
CA ILE A 26 -9.16 43.90 -17.49
C ILE A 26 -9.76 43.88 -16.08
N GLY A 27 -11.08 44.11 -15.98
CA GLY A 27 -11.80 44.04 -14.70
C GLY A 27 -11.84 42.63 -14.14
N ILE A 28 -11.91 42.48 -12.81
CA ILE A 28 -11.80 41.17 -12.15
C ILE A 28 -12.85 40.15 -12.63
N MET A 29 -14.10 40.57 -12.86
CA MET A 29 -15.16 39.68 -13.34
C MET A 29 -14.88 39.14 -14.75
N GLN A 30 -14.37 39.98 -15.65
CA GLN A 30 -13.95 39.54 -16.98
C GLN A 30 -12.75 38.58 -16.86
N ALA A 31 -11.74 38.95 -16.07
CA ALA A 31 -10.55 38.12 -15.88
C ALA A 31 -10.89 36.72 -15.33
N CYS A 32 -11.81 36.63 -14.37
CA CYS A 32 -12.28 35.35 -13.83
C CYS A 32 -13.18 34.59 -14.82
N SER A 33 -13.98 35.30 -15.64
CA SER A 33 -14.76 34.67 -16.72
C SER A 33 -13.87 34.05 -17.79
N ASP A 34 -12.74 34.69 -18.12
CA ASP A 34 -11.83 34.24 -19.18
C ASP A 34 -10.81 33.22 -18.67
N ASN A 35 -10.49 33.23 -17.37
CA ASN A 35 -9.47 32.38 -16.77
C ASN A 35 -9.98 31.73 -15.46
N ILE A 36 -10.23 30.42 -15.54
CA ILE A 36 -10.69 29.60 -14.40
C ILE A 36 -9.73 29.59 -13.21
N VAL A 37 -8.42 29.79 -13.43
CA VAL A 37 -7.43 29.85 -12.35
C VAL A 37 -7.64 31.12 -11.52
N LEU A 38 -7.91 32.24 -12.20
CA LEU A 38 -8.28 33.50 -11.53
C LEU A 38 -9.63 33.38 -10.85
N PHE A 39 -10.62 32.70 -11.44
CA PHE A 39 -11.87 32.42 -10.75
C PHE A 39 -11.65 31.66 -9.42
N ALA A 40 -10.88 30.58 -9.45
CA ALA A 40 -10.57 29.78 -8.26
C ALA A 40 -9.88 30.63 -7.18
N GLU A 41 -8.85 31.38 -7.53
CA GLU A 41 -8.04 32.09 -6.54
C GLU A 41 -8.61 33.44 -6.11
N LYS A 42 -9.24 34.15 -7.05
CA LYS A 42 -9.67 35.53 -6.86
C LYS A 42 -11.16 35.66 -6.56
N MET A 43 -11.96 34.61 -6.76
CA MET A 43 -13.36 34.60 -6.33
C MET A 43 -13.65 33.54 -5.27
N LEU A 44 -13.06 32.34 -5.37
CA LEU A 44 -13.27 31.30 -4.35
C LEU A 44 -12.23 31.31 -3.22
N GLY A 45 -11.10 32.00 -3.41
CA GLY A 45 -9.98 31.97 -2.45
C GLY A 45 -9.21 30.65 -2.42
N ILE A 46 -9.33 29.82 -3.47
CA ILE A 46 -8.76 28.47 -3.53
C ILE A 46 -7.54 28.45 -4.45
N LYS A 47 -6.36 28.17 -3.89
CA LYS A 47 -5.13 27.98 -4.67
C LYS A 47 -5.09 26.59 -5.30
N LEU A 48 -5.04 26.53 -6.62
CA LEU A 48 -4.95 25.28 -7.39
C LEU A 48 -3.51 24.72 -7.40
N TYR A 49 -3.37 23.39 -7.38
CA TYR A 49 -2.11 22.70 -7.70
C TYR A 49 -1.74 22.90 -9.17
N ALA A 50 -0.44 22.84 -9.50
CA ALA A 50 0.05 23.07 -10.86
C ALA A 50 -0.60 22.12 -11.89
N TRP A 51 -0.79 20.84 -11.54
CA TRP A 51 -1.45 19.89 -12.45
C TRP A 51 -2.93 20.26 -12.71
N GLN A 52 -3.64 20.82 -11.71
CA GLN A 52 -5.02 21.28 -11.87
C GLN A 52 -5.07 22.50 -12.80
N VAL A 53 -4.13 23.44 -12.63
CA VAL A 53 -3.98 24.59 -13.53
C VAL A 53 -3.77 24.11 -14.97
N TYR A 54 -2.83 23.20 -15.19
CA TYR A 54 -2.57 22.62 -16.51
C TYR A 54 -3.80 21.94 -17.10
N PHE A 55 -4.47 21.09 -16.32
CA PHE A 55 -5.62 20.33 -16.78
C PHE A 55 -6.79 21.25 -17.17
N LEU A 56 -7.16 22.17 -16.30
CA LEU A 56 -8.28 23.10 -16.53
C LEU A 56 -7.99 24.07 -17.69
N THR A 57 -6.77 24.59 -17.79
CA THR A 57 -6.38 25.47 -18.90
C THR A 57 -6.36 24.74 -20.24
N LYS A 58 -6.00 23.45 -20.25
CA LYS A 58 -6.06 22.61 -21.45
C LYS A 58 -7.49 22.33 -21.92
N ILE A 59 -8.45 22.21 -20.99
CA ILE A 59 -9.87 22.12 -21.34
C ILE A 59 -10.35 23.41 -22.00
N ILE A 60 -9.96 24.57 -21.44
CA ILE A 60 -10.43 25.87 -21.92
C ILE A 60 -9.82 26.27 -23.26
N LYS A 61 -8.51 26.02 -23.46
CA LYS A 61 -7.77 26.44 -24.66
C LYS A 61 -7.79 25.41 -25.79
N GLY A 62 -8.22 24.17 -25.52
CA GLY A 62 -8.15 23.08 -26.49
C GLY A 62 -9.35 23.02 -27.41
N ASP A 63 -9.14 22.56 -28.64
CA ASP A 63 -10.23 22.29 -29.60
C ASP A 63 -10.88 20.91 -29.39
N LYS A 64 -10.33 20.11 -28.46
CA LYS A 64 -10.84 18.77 -28.16
C LYS A 64 -12.07 18.86 -27.27
N ARG A 65 -13.03 17.97 -27.49
CA ARG A 65 -14.22 17.83 -26.64
C ARG A 65 -14.04 16.83 -25.52
N GLU A 66 -13.01 15.97 -25.59
CA GLU A 66 -12.79 14.91 -24.62
C GLU A 66 -11.45 15.04 -23.92
N HIS A 67 -11.48 14.96 -22.59
CA HIS A 67 -10.32 15.15 -21.74
C HIS A 67 -10.26 14.07 -20.67
N VAL A 68 -9.07 13.51 -20.45
CA VAL A 68 -8.82 12.50 -19.42
C VAL A 68 -7.75 13.01 -18.46
N ALA A 69 -8.00 12.90 -17.16
CA ALA A 69 -7.02 13.09 -16.09
C ALA A 69 -6.82 11.78 -15.32
N LEU A 70 -5.74 11.06 -15.63
CA LEU A 70 -5.23 9.95 -14.83
C LEU A 70 -4.22 10.50 -13.83
N THR A 71 -4.53 10.39 -12.54
CA THR A 71 -3.75 11.05 -11.49
C THR A 71 -3.64 10.22 -10.23
N SER A 72 -2.58 10.43 -9.44
CA SER A 72 -2.44 9.84 -8.10
C SER A 72 -3.65 10.11 -7.20
N ARG A 73 -3.84 9.28 -6.17
CA ARG A 73 -4.90 9.48 -5.17
C ARG A 73 -4.67 10.76 -4.37
N GLN A 74 -5.76 11.33 -3.84
CA GLN A 74 -5.75 12.47 -2.91
C GLN A 74 -5.11 13.79 -3.41
N ILE A 75 -4.82 13.96 -4.71
CA ILE A 75 -4.25 15.21 -5.23
C ILE A 75 -5.28 16.27 -5.68
N GLY A 76 -6.53 16.17 -5.24
CA GLY A 76 -7.57 17.19 -5.47
C GLY A 76 -8.34 17.10 -6.80
N LYS A 77 -8.56 15.91 -7.37
CA LYS A 77 -9.38 15.74 -8.59
C LYS A 77 -10.78 16.33 -8.47
N SER A 78 -11.51 15.91 -7.44
CA SER A 78 -12.88 16.36 -7.21
C SER A 78 -12.95 17.87 -7.02
N THR A 79 -11.92 18.49 -6.43
CA THR A 79 -11.79 19.95 -6.34
C THR A 79 -11.68 20.62 -7.71
N ALA A 80 -10.84 20.08 -8.61
CA ALA A 80 -10.70 20.62 -9.96
C ALA A 80 -12.01 20.52 -10.76
N VAL A 81 -12.68 19.36 -10.69
CA VAL A 81 -13.99 19.13 -11.32
C VAL A 81 -15.05 20.09 -10.74
N ALA A 82 -15.10 20.25 -9.42
CA ALA A 82 -16.05 21.14 -8.76
C ALA A 82 -15.87 22.60 -9.18
N ILE A 83 -14.62 23.08 -9.21
CA ILE A 83 -14.30 24.43 -9.66
C ILE A 83 -14.65 24.62 -11.14
N PHE A 84 -14.40 23.62 -11.98
CA PHE A 84 -14.79 23.64 -13.39
C PHE A 84 -16.30 23.79 -13.56
N CYS A 85 -17.10 22.97 -12.86
CA CYS A 85 -18.57 23.05 -12.93
C CYS A 85 -19.11 24.40 -12.45
N LEU A 86 -18.59 24.91 -11.33
CA LEU A 86 -18.99 26.22 -10.80
C LEU A 86 -18.64 27.33 -11.81
N TRP A 87 -17.40 27.36 -12.30
CA TRP A 87 -16.95 28.35 -13.28
C TRP A 87 -17.80 28.30 -14.56
N SER A 88 -18.01 27.10 -15.11
CA SER A 88 -18.78 26.94 -16.33
C SER A 88 -20.25 27.33 -16.14
N ALA A 89 -20.87 26.97 -15.02
CA ALA A 89 -22.26 27.31 -14.76
C ALA A 89 -22.45 28.81 -14.52
N ILE A 90 -21.62 29.41 -13.66
CA ILE A 90 -21.72 30.83 -13.26
C ILE A 90 -21.42 31.78 -14.42
N PHE A 91 -20.46 31.46 -15.29
CA PHE A 91 -20.16 32.27 -16.47
C PHE A 91 -20.80 31.75 -17.76
N ASN A 92 -21.75 30.81 -17.62
CA ASN A 92 -22.51 30.21 -18.71
C ASN A 92 -21.62 29.74 -19.90
N LYS A 93 -20.56 29.01 -19.59
CA LYS A 93 -19.60 28.47 -20.57
C LYS A 93 -20.10 27.16 -21.15
N TYR A 94 -19.95 27.01 -22.46
CA TYR A 94 -20.47 25.86 -23.20
C TYR A 94 -22.00 25.70 -23.06
N PRO A 95 -22.79 26.75 -23.37
CA PRO A 95 -24.24 26.68 -23.28
C PRO A 95 -24.84 25.80 -24.38
N GLY A 96 -25.95 25.13 -24.08
CA GLY A 96 -26.71 24.35 -25.04
C GLY A 96 -27.59 25.24 -25.94
N GLY A 97 -27.99 24.74 -27.12
CA GLY A 97 -28.67 25.57 -28.12
C GLY A 97 -30.07 26.07 -27.75
N ILE A 98 -30.87 25.29 -27.00
CA ILE A 98 -32.30 25.58 -26.79
C ILE A 98 -32.50 26.77 -25.83
N HIS A 99 -31.99 26.65 -24.61
CA HIS A 99 -32.18 27.65 -23.56
C HIS A 99 -30.94 28.52 -23.32
N ASN A 100 -29.88 28.32 -24.11
CA ASN A 100 -28.60 29.01 -23.98
C ASN A 100 -28.04 28.95 -22.54
N ASN A 101 -28.23 27.82 -21.86
CA ASN A 101 -27.74 27.60 -20.51
C ASN A 101 -26.74 26.45 -20.44
N THR A 102 -25.88 26.48 -19.43
CA THR A 102 -24.86 25.47 -19.20
C THR A 102 -25.39 24.44 -18.21
N ILE A 103 -25.24 23.15 -18.53
CA ILE A 103 -25.75 22.06 -17.71
C ILE A 103 -24.64 21.03 -17.47
N PRO A 104 -23.78 21.22 -16.45
CA PRO A 104 -22.79 20.23 -16.07
C PRO A 104 -23.43 19.05 -15.34
N GLY A 105 -23.27 17.84 -15.88
CA GLY A 105 -23.65 16.59 -15.26
C GLY A 105 -22.43 15.84 -14.76
N ILE A 106 -22.34 15.56 -13.45
CA ILE A 106 -21.28 14.73 -12.86
C ILE A 106 -21.83 13.36 -12.46
N ILE A 107 -21.24 12.31 -13.00
CA ILE A 107 -21.54 10.93 -12.66
C ILE A 107 -20.40 10.40 -11.80
N SER A 108 -20.70 10.10 -10.54
CA SER A 108 -19.71 9.58 -9.58
C SER A 108 -19.95 8.10 -9.31
N ALA A 109 -18.91 7.36 -8.92
CA ALA A 109 -18.98 5.90 -8.68
C ALA A 109 -19.96 5.44 -7.57
N SER A 110 -20.57 6.35 -6.79
CA SER A 110 -21.62 6.04 -5.81
C SER A 110 -22.49 7.26 -5.48
N ASP A 111 -23.69 7.01 -4.95
CA ASP A 111 -24.63 8.06 -4.50
C ASP A 111 -24.02 8.96 -3.40
N VAL A 112 -23.26 8.36 -2.47
CA VAL A 112 -22.57 9.10 -1.41
C VAL A 112 -21.52 10.05 -2.00
N GLN A 113 -20.75 9.60 -3.00
CA GLN A 113 -19.74 10.44 -3.66
C GLN A 113 -20.38 11.58 -4.44
N ALA A 114 -21.46 11.31 -5.20
CA ALA A 114 -22.22 12.32 -5.93
C ALA A 114 -22.71 13.44 -5.00
N LYS A 115 -23.35 13.07 -3.88
CA LYS A 115 -23.83 14.02 -2.86
C LYS A 115 -22.71 14.79 -2.19
N LYS A 116 -21.59 14.13 -1.89
CA LYS A 116 -20.41 14.77 -1.27
C LYS A 116 -19.83 15.85 -2.18
N LEU A 117 -19.74 15.60 -3.49
CA LEU A 117 -19.20 16.57 -4.44
C LEU A 117 -20.00 17.88 -4.46
N LEU A 118 -21.34 17.80 -4.52
CA LEU A 118 -22.20 18.99 -4.50
C LEU A 118 -22.18 19.70 -3.17
N TYR A 119 -22.08 18.95 -2.07
CA TYR A 119 -21.88 19.55 -0.76
C TYR A 119 -20.58 20.37 -0.68
N GLU A 120 -19.49 19.87 -1.25
CA GLU A 120 -18.22 20.62 -1.34
C GLU A 120 -18.33 21.84 -2.26
N MET A 121 -19.05 21.76 -3.40
CA MET A 121 -19.31 22.95 -4.23
C MET A 121 -20.05 24.05 -3.46
N LYS A 122 -21.07 23.69 -2.67
CA LYS A 122 -21.79 24.66 -1.81
C LYS A 122 -20.88 25.27 -0.74
N LYS A 123 -19.92 24.52 -0.20
CA LYS A 123 -18.89 25.08 0.69
C LYS A 123 -17.98 26.05 -0.03
N PHE A 124 -17.55 25.73 -1.26
CA PHE A 124 -16.73 26.64 -2.07
C PHE A 124 -17.46 27.95 -2.34
N MET A 125 -18.77 27.91 -2.65
CA MET A 125 -19.58 29.12 -2.83
C MET A 125 -19.60 29.97 -1.55
N ARG A 126 -19.87 29.38 -0.39
CA ARG A 126 -19.87 30.11 0.90
C ARG A 126 -18.49 30.68 1.27
N SER A 127 -17.44 29.90 1.04
CA SER A 127 -16.06 30.36 1.24
C SER A 127 -15.72 31.50 0.27
N GLY A 128 -16.22 31.41 -0.95
CA GLY A 128 -16.07 32.45 -1.97
C GLY A 128 -16.82 33.73 -1.61
N ASP A 129 -18.02 33.63 -1.04
CA ASP A 129 -18.77 34.80 -0.52
C ASP A 129 -17.95 35.56 0.52
N ALA A 130 -17.43 34.83 1.53
CA ALA A 130 -16.55 35.42 2.54
C ALA A 130 -15.29 36.04 1.90
N TYR A 131 -14.61 35.30 1.01
CA TYR A 131 -13.40 35.78 0.34
C TYR A 131 -13.66 37.07 -0.47
N MET A 132 -14.74 37.09 -1.25
CA MET A 132 -15.11 38.22 -2.08
C MET A 132 -15.46 39.45 -1.23
N ASN A 133 -16.20 39.24 -0.15
CA ASN A 133 -16.58 40.28 0.79
C ASN A 133 -15.35 40.90 1.48
N ASP A 134 -14.38 40.08 1.89
CA ASP A 134 -13.18 40.53 2.60
C ASP A 134 -12.17 41.25 1.68
N ASN A 135 -12.06 40.83 0.41
CA ASN A 135 -11.00 41.31 -0.47
C ASN A 135 -11.43 42.40 -1.45
N TYR A 136 -12.74 42.59 -1.68
CA TYR A 136 -13.23 43.58 -2.65
C TYR A 136 -14.23 44.53 -1.99
N LYS A 137 -13.69 45.63 -1.46
CA LYS A 137 -14.47 46.76 -0.96
C LYS A 137 -14.44 47.93 -1.95
N ASP A 138 -15.48 48.75 -1.94
CA ASP A 138 -15.46 50.06 -2.58
C ASP A 138 -14.72 51.10 -1.71
N GLU A 139 -14.67 52.35 -2.17
CA GLU A 139 -14.00 53.45 -1.46
C GLU A 139 -14.62 53.76 -0.09
N GLU A 140 -15.89 53.37 0.13
CA GLU A 140 -16.62 53.53 1.39
C GLU A 140 -16.47 52.30 2.31
N GLY A 141 -15.70 51.28 1.90
CA GLY A 141 -15.52 50.05 2.66
C GLY A 141 -16.67 49.05 2.53
N LYS A 142 -17.65 49.29 1.64
CA LYS A 142 -18.77 48.37 1.41
C LYS A 142 -18.40 47.26 0.41
N PRO A 143 -19.00 46.08 0.51
CA PRO A 143 -18.69 44.96 -0.38
C PRO A 143 -19.03 45.30 -1.84
N ARG A 144 -18.01 45.35 -2.70
CA ARG A 144 -18.14 45.77 -4.11
C ARG A 144 -19.09 44.89 -4.91
N PHE A 145 -19.21 43.62 -4.53
CA PHE A 145 -20.01 42.61 -5.25
C PHE A 145 -21.17 42.07 -4.41
N GLY A 146 -21.58 42.82 -3.37
CA GLY A 146 -22.53 42.36 -2.36
C GLY A 146 -21.88 41.47 -1.29
N GLU A 147 -22.61 41.22 -0.20
CA GLU A 147 -22.13 40.42 0.93
C GLU A 147 -22.05 38.92 0.60
N GLU A 148 -22.95 38.44 -0.26
CA GLU A 148 -23.09 37.03 -0.63
C GLU A 148 -23.17 36.85 -2.16
N PHE A 149 -22.09 37.14 -2.88
CA PHE A 149 -22.05 37.10 -4.35
C PHE A 149 -22.62 35.80 -4.95
N PHE A 150 -22.08 34.64 -4.56
CA PHE A 150 -22.44 33.32 -5.08
C PHE A 150 -23.82 32.86 -4.60
N THR A 151 -24.14 33.08 -3.33
CA THR A 151 -25.44 32.68 -2.76
C THR A 151 -26.57 33.44 -3.47
N ASN A 152 -26.39 34.72 -3.79
CA ASN A 152 -27.36 35.53 -4.54
C ASN A 152 -27.53 35.13 -6.01
N LEU A 153 -26.72 34.20 -6.54
CA LEU A 153 -26.91 33.64 -7.88
C LEU A 153 -27.84 32.41 -7.89
N LEU A 154 -28.12 31.81 -6.74
CA LEU A 154 -28.98 30.63 -6.64
C LEU A 154 -30.45 30.99 -6.90
N ASP A 155 -31.18 30.10 -7.58
CA ASP A 155 -32.61 30.26 -7.77
C ASP A 155 -33.39 29.57 -6.64
N ASP A 156 -33.96 30.36 -5.74
CA ASP A 156 -34.72 29.87 -4.58
C ASP A 156 -36.03 29.17 -4.97
N SER A 157 -36.50 29.35 -6.21
CA SER A 157 -37.70 28.68 -6.72
C SER A 157 -37.43 27.32 -7.34
N GLU A 158 -36.14 26.96 -7.52
CA GLU A 158 -35.70 25.75 -8.17
C GLU A 158 -34.89 24.83 -7.23
N PRO A 159 -34.71 23.54 -7.58
CA PRO A 159 -34.02 22.58 -6.70
C PRO A 159 -32.55 22.96 -6.41
N ASN A 160 -32.25 23.21 -5.13
CA ASN A 160 -30.89 23.44 -4.63
C ASN A 160 -30.56 22.45 -3.49
N ASN A 161 -30.55 21.15 -3.82
CA ASN A 161 -30.49 20.03 -2.87
C ASN A 161 -29.16 19.24 -2.97
N THR A 162 -29.11 17.98 -2.54
CA THR A 162 -27.88 17.17 -2.54
C THR A 162 -27.46 16.66 -3.92
N THR A 163 -28.31 16.81 -4.95
CA THR A 163 -28.07 16.32 -6.32
C THR A 163 -28.13 17.42 -7.36
N THR A 164 -28.60 18.61 -7.00
CA THR A 164 -28.80 19.74 -7.92
C THR A 164 -28.38 21.08 -7.30
N ILE A 165 -27.73 21.92 -8.10
CA ILE A 165 -27.52 23.36 -7.85
C ILE A 165 -28.07 24.12 -9.05
N THR A 166 -29.08 24.97 -8.83
CA THR A 166 -29.72 25.75 -9.89
C THR A 166 -29.45 27.23 -9.69
N PHE A 167 -28.93 27.88 -10.73
CA PHE A 167 -28.68 29.31 -10.78
C PHE A 167 -29.84 30.04 -11.45
N GLN A 168 -30.00 31.32 -11.14
CA GLN A 168 -30.98 32.19 -11.78
C GLN A 168 -30.66 32.39 -13.27
N LYS A 169 -31.65 32.84 -14.04
CA LYS A 169 -31.42 33.35 -15.40
C LYS A 169 -30.56 34.63 -15.40
N HIS A 170 -30.03 34.98 -16.57
CA HIS A 170 -29.30 36.24 -16.74
C HIS A 170 -30.15 37.45 -16.33
N LYS A 171 -29.53 38.40 -15.61
CA LYS A 171 -30.10 39.69 -15.24
C LYS A 171 -29.06 40.77 -15.49
N GLU A 172 -29.49 41.95 -15.94
CA GLU A 172 -28.58 43.09 -16.17
C GLU A 172 -27.80 43.46 -14.89
N SER A 173 -28.41 43.29 -13.72
CA SER A 173 -27.78 43.52 -12.41
C SER A 173 -26.55 42.65 -12.13
N PHE A 174 -26.41 41.50 -12.81
CA PHE A 174 -25.24 40.63 -12.68
C PHE A 174 -24.06 41.08 -13.56
N GLY A 175 -24.26 42.10 -14.40
CA GLY A 175 -23.27 42.58 -15.34
C GLY A 175 -23.09 41.66 -16.55
N PRO A 176 -22.16 41.99 -17.47
CA PRO A 176 -22.12 41.40 -18.81
C PRO A 176 -21.52 39.99 -18.86
N TYR A 177 -20.96 39.46 -17.77
CA TYR A 177 -20.23 38.19 -17.77
C TYR A 177 -20.94 37.08 -17.01
N VAL A 178 -21.64 37.42 -15.92
CA VAL A 178 -22.25 36.42 -15.02
C VAL A 178 -23.58 35.97 -15.60
N LEU A 179 -23.70 34.65 -15.77
CA LEU A 179 -24.83 33.97 -16.37
C LEU A 179 -25.20 34.51 -17.76
N ALA A 180 -24.24 35.15 -18.44
CA ALA A 180 -24.48 35.95 -19.64
C ALA A 180 -25.24 35.16 -20.71
N GLY A 181 -26.37 35.71 -21.15
CA GLY A 181 -27.23 35.12 -22.18
C GLY A 181 -28.07 33.91 -21.75
N SER A 182 -27.94 33.42 -20.52
CA SER A 182 -28.73 32.28 -20.04
C SER A 182 -30.20 32.63 -19.86
N LYS A 183 -31.11 31.94 -20.58
CA LYS A 183 -32.55 32.26 -20.59
C LYS A 183 -33.28 31.72 -19.35
N ILE A 184 -32.82 30.60 -18.82
CA ILE A 184 -33.47 29.88 -17.70
C ILE A 184 -32.54 29.61 -16.51
N GLY A 185 -31.25 29.98 -16.62
CA GLY A 185 -30.25 29.69 -15.60
C GLY A 185 -29.49 28.38 -15.84
N SER A 186 -28.23 28.36 -15.42
CA SER A 186 -27.38 27.16 -15.50
C SER A 186 -27.73 26.19 -14.37
N VAL A 187 -27.53 24.89 -14.59
CA VAL A 187 -27.87 23.85 -13.60
C VAL A 187 -26.75 22.83 -13.50
N ILE A 188 -26.18 22.66 -12.30
CA ILE A 188 -25.22 21.58 -12.02
C ILE A 188 -25.98 20.41 -11.43
N LYS A 189 -25.81 19.22 -11.99
CA LYS A 189 -26.45 17.98 -11.52
C LYS A 189 -25.40 16.92 -11.22
N SER A 190 -25.61 16.12 -10.17
CA SER A 190 -24.75 14.98 -9.87
C SER A 190 -25.53 13.72 -9.55
N TYR A 191 -25.08 12.61 -10.16
CA TYR A 191 -25.77 11.34 -10.16
C TYR A 191 -24.84 10.18 -9.78
N PRO A 192 -25.37 9.12 -9.15
CA PRO A 192 -24.74 7.80 -9.14
C PRO A 192 -24.78 7.16 -10.54
N PRO A 193 -24.03 6.07 -10.79
CA PRO A 193 -23.97 5.44 -12.11
C PRO A 193 -25.16 4.50 -12.29
N THR A 194 -26.36 5.08 -12.42
CA THR A 194 -27.63 4.35 -12.57
C THR A 194 -28.47 4.95 -13.68
N SER A 195 -29.60 4.30 -14.00
CA SER A 195 -30.59 4.82 -14.94
C SER A 195 -31.17 6.19 -14.56
N ALA A 196 -30.87 6.74 -13.38
CA ALA A 196 -31.24 8.11 -13.01
C ALA A 196 -30.62 9.18 -13.92
N VAL A 197 -29.56 8.85 -14.65
CA VAL A 197 -28.92 9.73 -15.64
C VAL A 197 -29.72 9.81 -16.96
N LEU A 198 -30.61 8.84 -17.21
CA LEU A 198 -31.41 8.81 -18.44
C LEU A 198 -32.34 10.01 -18.55
N GLY A 199 -32.47 10.53 -19.78
CA GLY A 199 -33.32 11.68 -20.09
C GLY A 199 -32.64 13.03 -19.86
N GLU A 200 -31.44 13.05 -19.28
CA GLU A 200 -30.65 14.26 -19.16
C GLU A 200 -29.98 14.65 -20.49
N THR A 201 -29.81 15.95 -20.69
CA THR A 201 -29.12 16.53 -21.84
C THR A 201 -28.08 17.53 -21.34
N PHE A 202 -26.90 17.02 -21.01
CA PHE A 202 -25.82 17.81 -20.41
C PHE A 202 -25.03 18.55 -21.48
N THR A 203 -24.53 19.74 -21.16
CA THR A 203 -23.57 20.45 -22.02
C THR A 203 -22.12 20.15 -21.63
N ILE A 204 -21.94 19.58 -20.45
CA ILE A 204 -20.67 19.09 -19.93
C ILE A 204 -20.96 17.77 -19.21
N VAL A 205 -20.31 16.68 -19.62
CA VAL A 205 -20.44 15.36 -19.00
C VAL A 205 -19.15 15.04 -18.27
N ILE A 206 -19.23 14.71 -16.98
CA ILE A 206 -18.07 14.38 -16.17
C ILE A 206 -18.26 13.01 -15.54
N GLU A 207 -17.32 12.10 -15.76
CA GLU A 207 -17.26 10.81 -15.06
C GLU A 207 -16.10 10.84 -14.05
N ASP A 208 -16.46 10.85 -12.75
CA ASP A 208 -15.52 10.85 -11.64
C ASP A 208 -15.19 9.41 -11.20
N GLU A 209 -13.90 9.10 -11.18
CA GLU A 209 -13.36 7.75 -11.04
C GLU A 209 -13.81 6.79 -12.16
N ALA A 210 -13.76 7.25 -13.42
CA ALA A 210 -14.17 6.50 -14.61
C ALA A 210 -13.50 5.11 -14.75
N GLY A 211 -12.29 4.93 -14.23
CA GLY A 211 -11.59 3.64 -14.20
C GLY A 211 -12.11 2.62 -13.18
N LYS A 212 -13.09 2.96 -12.33
CA LYS A 212 -13.76 2.01 -11.43
C LYS A 212 -14.85 1.24 -12.18
N THR A 213 -14.43 0.33 -13.06
CA THR A 213 -15.32 -0.41 -13.97
C THR A 213 -16.32 -1.33 -13.27
N ASP A 214 -16.10 -1.65 -11.99
CA ASP A 214 -17.07 -2.34 -11.13
C ASP A 214 -18.28 -1.47 -10.77
N LYS A 215 -18.16 -0.14 -10.89
CA LYS A 215 -19.21 0.86 -10.65
C LYS A 215 -19.67 1.56 -11.92
N LEU A 216 -18.73 1.93 -12.77
CA LEU A 216 -18.93 2.59 -14.06
C LEU A 216 -18.54 1.60 -15.16
N SER A 217 -19.44 0.65 -15.47
CA SER A 217 -19.16 -0.35 -16.50
C SER A 217 -19.10 0.27 -17.89
N ASP A 218 -18.40 -0.38 -18.82
CA ASP A 218 -18.36 0.03 -20.22
C ASP A 218 -19.78 0.13 -20.80
N GLN A 219 -20.67 -0.80 -20.44
CA GLN A 219 -22.08 -0.75 -20.86
C GLN A 219 -22.76 0.51 -20.35
N PHE A 220 -22.58 0.85 -19.08
CA PHE A 220 -23.17 2.06 -18.51
C PHE A 220 -22.62 3.32 -19.20
N HIS A 221 -21.31 3.36 -19.45
CA HIS A 221 -20.67 4.45 -20.16
C HIS A 221 -21.28 4.66 -21.55
N TYR A 222 -21.31 3.62 -22.39
CA TYR A 222 -21.75 3.74 -23.78
C TYR A 222 -23.27 3.92 -23.93
N ASP A 223 -24.08 3.26 -23.09
CA ASP A 223 -25.53 3.28 -23.24
C ASP A 223 -26.22 4.43 -22.50
N TYR A 224 -25.65 4.89 -21.38
CA TYR A 224 -26.31 5.84 -20.48
C TYR A 224 -25.55 7.15 -20.36
N ALA A 225 -24.28 7.12 -19.96
CA ALA A 225 -23.52 8.34 -19.69
C ALA A 225 -23.19 9.11 -20.96
N TYR A 226 -22.52 8.47 -21.92
CA TYR A 226 -22.03 9.09 -23.14
C TYR A 226 -23.15 9.75 -23.98
N PRO A 227 -24.33 9.12 -24.18
CA PRO A 227 -25.42 9.71 -24.98
C PRO A 227 -25.99 11.02 -24.44
N THR A 228 -25.88 11.28 -23.13
CA THR A 228 -26.43 12.49 -22.49
C THR A 228 -25.80 13.79 -22.99
N GLY A 229 -24.60 13.71 -23.59
CA GLY A 229 -23.89 14.86 -24.17
C GLY A 229 -23.89 14.93 -25.69
N ASN A 230 -24.58 14.01 -26.39
CA ASN A 230 -24.49 13.90 -27.85
C ASN A 230 -25.20 15.07 -28.57
N SER A 231 -26.38 15.47 -28.11
CA SER A 231 -27.17 16.51 -28.77
C SER A 231 -26.61 17.93 -28.57
N THR A 232 -25.72 18.11 -27.60
CA THR A 232 -25.13 19.39 -27.20
C THR A 232 -23.67 19.53 -27.63
N ASP A 233 -23.09 18.52 -28.28
CA ASP A 233 -21.64 18.42 -28.53
C ASP A 233 -20.83 18.67 -27.23
N ALA A 234 -21.22 17.97 -26.17
CA ALA A 234 -20.76 18.25 -24.82
C ALA A 234 -19.23 18.12 -24.66
N ILE A 235 -18.69 18.95 -23.77
CA ILE A 235 -17.35 18.72 -23.21
C ILE A 235 -17.43 17.50 -22.29
N ARG A 236 -16.61 16.48 -22.55
CA ARG A 236 -16.52 15.24 -21.75
C ARG A 236 -15.22 15.20 -20.97
N ILE A 237 -15.34 14.98 -19.67
CA ILE A 237 -14.21 14.95 -18.74
C ILE A 237 -14.23 13.62 -17.98
N TYR A 238 -13.14 12.87 -18.09
CA TYR A 238 -12.94 11.62 -17.36
C TYR A 238 -11.82 11.82 -16.36
N THR A 239 -12.09 11.55 -15.09
CA THR A 239 -11.04 11.56 -14.07
C THR A 239 -10.92 10.18 -13.46
N SER A 240 -9.70 9.74 -13.17
CA SER A 240 -9.50 8.45 -12.51
C SER A 240 -8.18 8.38 -11.76
N THR A 241 -8.14 7.45 -10.81
CA THR A 241 -6.91 7.00 -10.16
C THR A 241 -6.42 5.70 -10.78
N PRO A 242 -5.10 5.53 -10.99
CA PRO A 242 -4.58 4.22 -11.35
C PRO A 242 -4.94 3.24 -10.23
N TRP A 243 -5.41 2.06 -10.64
CA TRP A 243 -5.74 0.99 -9.72
C TRP A 243 -4.49 0.56 -8.96
N GLN A 244 -4.55 0.56 -7.63
CA GLN A 244 -3.39 0.27 -6.79
C GLN A 244 -3.33 -1.23 -6.54
N PRO A 245 -2.25 -1.90 -6.96
CA PRO A 245 -2.11 -3.32 -6.72
C PRO A 245 -1.96 -3.62 -5.23
N CYS A 246 -2.61 -4.68 -4.76
CA CYS A 246 -2.69 -5.02 -3.35
C CYS A 246 -2.40 -6.50 -3.07
N TYR A 247 -2.06 -6.79 -1.81
CA TYR A 247 -2.03 -8.12 -1.21
C TYR A 247 -3.38 -8.42 -0.54
N SER A 248 -3.65 -9.68 -0.22
CA SER A 248 -4.75 -10.06 0.68
C SER A 248 -4.53 -9.53 2.10
N ASP A 249 -5.62 -9.41 2.87
CA ASP A 249 -5.62 -8.86 4.24
C ASP A 249 -4.99 -9.81 5.27
N ASP A 250 -4.95 -11.11 4.96
CA ASP A 250 -4.25 -12.14 5.74
C ASP A 250 -2.73 -12.21 5.45
N THR A 251 -2.21 -11.35 4.56
CA THR A 251 -0.78 -11.29 4.27
C THR A 251 0.01 -10.75 5.47
N GLU A 252 1.04 -11.48 5.88
CA GLU A 252 2.01 -11.01 6.87
C GLU A 252 3.23 -10.41 6.18
N ILE A 253 3.74 -9.32 6.75
CA ILE A 253 4.99 -8.69 6.32
C ILE A 253 5.98 -8.64 7.48
N LEU A 254 7.26 -8.67 7.13
CA LEU A 254 8.31 -8.57 8.11
C LEU A 254 8.56 -7.10 8.49
N THR A 255 8.56 -6.84 9.80
CA THR A 255 8.95 -5.55 10.39
C THR A 255 10.22 -5.69 11.21
N ASP A 256 10.80 -4.56 11.64
CA ASP A 256 11.90 -4.51 12.61
C ASP A 256 11.58 -5.16 13.96
N ASN A 257 10.28 -5.41 14.23
CA ASN A 257 9.77 -6.09 15.41
C ASN A 257 9.19 -7.49 15.11
N GLY A 258 9.56 -8.07 13.96
CA GLY A 258 9.11 -9.39 13.51
C GLY A 258 7.89 -9.36 12.58
N TRP A 259 7.31 -10.53 12.32
CA TRP A 259 6.16 -10.67 11.41
C TRP A 259 4.89 -10.06 11.99
N LYS A 260 4.22 -9.22 11.22
CA LYS A 260 2.90 -8.65 11.52
C LYS A 260 1.98 -8.83 10.32
N LEU A 261 0.67 -8.98 10.56
CA LEU A 261 -0.30 -8.82 9.48
C LEU A 261 -0.16 -7.42 8.88
N ILE A 262 -0.28 -7.30 7.56
CA ILE A 262 -0.12 -6.02 6.84
C ILE A 262 -1.09 -4.95 7.39
N GLN A 263 -2.28 -5.38 7.83
CA GLN A 263 -3.28 -4.53 8.48
C GLN A 263 -2.90 -4.07 9.91
N ASP A 264 -1.95 -4.72 10.58
CA ASP A 264 -1.54 -4.41 11.95
C ASP A 264 -0.27 -3.53 12.02
N VAL A 265 0.32 -3.21 10.88
CA VAL A 265 1.51 -2.35 10.77
C VAL A 265 1.16 -0.91 11.18
N ASP A 266 1.90 -0.37 12.14
CA ASP A 266 1.81 1.03 12.60
C ASP A 266 2.84 1.88 11.84
N MET A 267 2.37 2.67 10.87
CA MET A 267 3.23 3.48 9.99
C MET A 267 4.13 4.49 10.74
N ASN A 268 3.79 4.85 11.98
CA ASN A 268 4.58 5.81 12.75
C ASN A 268 5.71 5.16 13.54
N LYS A 269 5.65 3.84 13.76
CA LYS A 269 6.57 3.12 14.66
C LYS A 269 7.34 2.02 13.95
N ASP A 270 6.68 1.29 13.07
CA ASP A 270 7.25 0.10 12.44
C ASP A 270 8.10 0.49 11.23
N LEU A 271 9.23 -0.21 11.08
CA LEU A 271 9.97 -0.25 9.82
C LEU A 271 9.66 -1.57 9.13
N VAL A 272 9.39 -1.53 7.83
CA VAL A 272 9.06 -2.70 7.01
C VAL A 272 10.25 -3.16 6.19
N ALA A 273 10.41 -4.47 6.05
CA ALA A 273 11.47 -5.04 5.23
C ALA A 273 11.19 -4.79 3.74
N SER A 274 12.11 -4.10 3.08
CA SER A 274 12.12 -3.77 1.65
C SER A 274 13.41 -4.26 0.99
N ARG A 275 13.45 -4.27 -0.35
CA ARG A 275 14.68 -4.54 -1.11
C ARG A 275 15.23 -3.26 -1.72
N ASP A 276 16.51 -2.99 -1.51
CA ASP A 276 17.21 -1.89 -2.20
C ASP A 276 17.54 -2.28 -3.66
N SER A 277 18.12 -1.33 -4.40
CA SER A 277 18.55 -1.54 -5.79
C SER A 277 19.68 -2.59 -5.94
N GLY A 278 20.37 -2.92 -4.84
CA GLY A 278 21.37 -4.00 -4.76
C GLY A 278 20.81 -5.35 -4.33
N ASN A 279 19.47 -5.49 -4.23
CA ASN A 279 18.77 -6.68 -3.74
C ASN A 279 19.08 -7.03 -2.27
N LYS A 280 19.52 -6.05 -1.48
CA LYS A 280 19.72 -6.19 -0.03
C LYS A 280 18.44 -5.86 0.70
N ILE A 281 18.20 -6.53 1.83
CA ILE A 281 17.09 -6.18 2.71
C ILE A 281 17.44 -4.93 3.51
N VAL A 282 16.54 -3.96 3.48
CA VAL A 282 16.56 -2.74 4.26
C VAL A 282 15.24 -2.59 5.01
N PHE A 283 15.25 -1.92 6.15
CA PHE A 283 14.05 -1.65 6.93
C PHE A 283 13.70 -0.17 6.78
N GLU A 284 12.54 0.10 6.18
CA GLU A 284 12.13 1.46 5.79
C GLU A 284 10.78 1.84 6.40
N LYS A 285 10.55 3.16 6.55
CA LYS A 285 9.24 3.64 7.00
C LYS A 285 8.22 3.49 5.87
N PRO A 286 7.04 2.90 6.13
CA PRO A 286 5.94 2.93 5.19
C PRO A 286 5.54 4.38 4.86
N VAL A 287 5.35 4.67 3.56
CA VAL A 287 4.96 6.02 3.12
C VAL A 287 3.44 6.20 3.11
N ASP A 288 2.71 5.11 2.85
CA ASP A 288 1.24 5.06 2.84
C ASP A 288 0.76 3.64 3.22
N LYS A 289 -0.51 3.52 3.63
CA LYS A 289 -1.17 2.24 3.91
C LYS A 289 -2.53 2.20 3.21
N ILE A 290 -2.60 1.38 2.17
CA ILE A 290 -3.77 1.26 1.30
C ILE A 290 -4.62 0.08 1.75
N HIS A 291 -5.92 0.31 1.93
CA HIS A 291 -6.90 -0.73 2.21
C HIS A 291 -8.14 -0.51 1.36
N GLU A 292 -8.34 -1.38 0.37
CA GLU A 292 -9.50 -1.39 -0.50
C GLU A 292 -10.29 -2.69 -0.33
N LYS A 293 -11.58 -2.63 -0.65
CA LYS A 293 -12.48 -3.79 -0.65
C LYS A 293 -12.87 -4.13 -2.08
N ASN A 294 -13.12 -5.41 -2.34
CA ASN A 294 -13.66 -5.93 -3.61
C ASN A 294 -12.72 -5.80 -4.83
N TYR A 295 -11.53 -6.40 -4.76
CA TYR A 295 -10.56 -6.38 -5.88
C TYR A 295 -10.95 -7.24 -7.10
N GLY A 296 -12.07 -7.97 -7.03
CA GLY A 296 -12.46 -8.92 -8.08
C GLY A 296 -11.53 -10.13 -8.12
N THR A 297 -11.03 -10.47 -9.31
CA THR A 297 -10.10 -11.59 -9.50
C THR A 297 -8.74 -11.31 -8.86
N MET A 298 -8.19 -12.30 -8.14
CA MET A 298 -6.84 -12.27 -7.58
C MET A 298 -6.08 -13.54 -7.99
N TYR A 299 -4.75 -13.46 -8.02
CA TYR A 299 -3.85 -14.56 -8.35
C TYR A 299 -3.21 -15.11 -7.08
N SER A 300 -3.35 -16.42 -6.87
CA SER A 300 -2.68 -17.14 -5.78
C SER A 300 -1.39 -17.77 -6.28
N LEU A 301 -0.28 -17.48 -5.60
CA LEU A 301 0.99 -18.18 -5.75
C LEU A 301 1.28 -18.95 -4.48
N LYS A 302 1.21 -20.29 -4.56
CA LYS A 302 1.51 -21.16 -3.44
C LYS A 302 2.67 -22.10 -3.76
N THR A 303 3.71 -22.02 -2.96
CA THR A 303 4.93 -22.85 -3.02
C THR A 303 5.26 -23.36 -1.61
N LYS A 304 6.36 -24.13 -1.46
CA LYS A 304 6.81 -24.59 -0.14
C LYS A 304 7.28 -23.47 0.78
N THR A 305 7.74 -22.35 0.22
CA THR A 305 8.39 -21.27 0.96
C THR A 305 7.69 -19.92 0.81
N CYS A 306 6.58 -19.87 0.06
CA CYS A 306 5.86 -18.65 -0.26
C CYS A 306 4.38 -18.94 -0.50
N ASP A 307 3.49 -18.18 0.13
CA ASP A 307 2.04 -18.23 -0.04
C ASP A 307 1.56 -16.78 -0.20
N LEU A 308 1.17 -16.40 -1.42
CA LEU A 308 0.78 -15.03 -1.77
C LEU A 308 -0.55 -15.03 -2.49
N LEU A 309 -1.43 -14.10 -2.13
CA LEU A 309 -2.64 -13.79 -2.87
C LEU A 309 -2.59 -12.30 -3.24
N VAL A 310 -2.43 -12.02 -4.53
CA VAL A 310 -2.19 -10.67 -5.03
C VAL A 310 -3.13 -10.33 -6.17
N THR A 311 -3.34 -9.04 -6.36
CA THR A 311 -4.11 -8.54 -7.48
C THR A 311 -3.39 -8.70 -8.84
N PRO A 312 -4.09 -8.78 -9.99
CA PRO A 312 -3.49 -9.00 -11.31
C PRO A 312 -2.36 -8.02 -11.70
N GLU A 313 -2.51 -6.75 -11.30
CA GLU A 313 -1.54 -5.68 -11.62
C GLU A 313 -0.39 -5.55 -10.59
N HIS A 314 -0.27 -6.48 -9.64
CA HIS A 314 0.74 -6.43 -8.59
C HIS A 314 2.13 -6.72 -9.15
N ASP A 315 3.07 -5.79 -8.93
CA ASP A 315 4.46 -5.96 -9.34
C ASP A 315 5.17 -6.92 -8.39
N LEU A 316 5.62 -8.05 -8.93
CA LEU A 316 6.44 -9.02 -8.24
C LEU A 316 7.86 -8.93 -8.80
N VAL A 317 8.86 -9.17 -7.94
CA VAL A 317 10.24 -9.29 -8.40
C VAL A 317 10.37 -10.66 -9.08
N GLY A 318 10.64 -10.65 -10.38
CA GLY A 318 10.88 -11.84 -11.17
C GLY A 318 12.23 -11.78 -11.87
N TYR A 319 12.64 -12.90 -12.46
CA TYR A 319 13.79 -12.95 -13.36
C TYR A 319 13.50 -13.81 -14.57
N LYS A 320 14.11 -13.43 -15.70
CA LYS A 320 14.03 -14.25 -16.93
C LYS A 320 14.82 -15.53 -16.77
N GLN A 321 14.22 -16.65 -17.12
CA GLN A 321 14.81 -17.99 -16.95
C GLN A 321 16.19 -18.12 -17.58
N LYS A 322 16.35 -17.63 -18.83
CA LYS A 322 17.58 -17.76 -19.63
C LYS A 322 18.65 -16.75 -19.25
N SER A 323 18.30 -15.48 -19.14
CA SER A 323 19.29 -14.41 -18.90
C SER A 323 19.57 -14.14 -17.43
N LYS A 324 18.75 -14.69 -16.51
CA LYS A 324 18.77 -14.38 -15.07
C LYS A 324 18.62 -12.89 -14.74
N LYS A 325 18.20 -12.08 -15.72
CA LYS A 325 17.95 -10.65 -15.53
C LYS A 325 16.70 -10.47 -14.68
N LYS A 326 16.86 -9.77 -13.54
CA LYS A 326 15.76 -9.40 -12.66
C LYS A 326 14.98 -8.20 -13.21
N SER A 327 13.67 -8.18 -12.97
CA SER A 327 12.78 -7.06 -13.24
C SER A 327 11.50 -7.18 -12.43
N TYR A 328 10.74 -6.09 -12.34
CA TYR A 328 9.35 -6.17 -11.93
C TYR A 328 8.51 -6.81 -13.04
N VAL A 329 7.59 -7.70 -12.64
CA VAL A 329 6.67 -8.41 -13.52
C VAL A 329 5.31 -8.40 -12.86
N LYS A 330 4.25 -8.11 -13.63
CA LYS A 330 2.89 -8.12 -13.10
C LYS A 330 2.46 -9.54 -12.73
N ALA A 331 1.68 -9.70 -11.68
CA ALA A 331 1.20 -11.01 -11.24
C ALA A 331 0.49 -11.79 -12.35
N LYS A 332 -0.37 -11.13 -13.15
CA LYS A 332 -1.04 -11.75 -14.30
C LYS A 332 -0.07 -12.29 -15.37
N GLU A 333 1.06 -11.60 -15.57
CA GLU A 333 2.09 -11.98 -16.56
C GLU A 333 2.98 -13.10 -16.03
N LEU A 334 3.30 -13.06 -14.73
CA LEU A 334 4.03 -14.13 -14.05
C LEU A 334 3.22 -15.43 -13.97
N MET A 335 1.90 -15.33 -13.97
CA MET A 335 0.98 -16.47 -13.90
C MET A 335 0.50 -16.95 -15.27
N ASP A 336 0.94 -16.31 -16.36
CA ASP A 336 0.70 -16.80 -17.71
C ASP A 336 1.48 -18.08 -17.95
N VAL A 337 0.82 -19.11 -18.50
CA VAL A 337 1.43 -20.41 -18.81
C VAL A 337 2.62 -20.32 -19.78
N ASN A 338 2.70 -19.25 -20.58
CA ASN A 338 3.77 -19.02 -21.55
C ASN A 338 4.88 -18.10 -21.03
N THR A 339 4.86 -17.75 -19.75
CA THR A 339 5.81 -16.79 -19.19
C THR A 339 7.25 -17.32 -19.18
N ASP A 340 8.22 -16.46 -19.49
CA ASP A 340 9.65 -16.75 -19.35
C ASP A 340 10.23 -16.25 -18.00
N PHE A 341 9.35 -15.80 -17.10
CA PHE A 341 9.71 -15.25 -15.79
C PHE A 341 9.47 -16.24 -14.65
N TRP A 342 10.41 -16.28 -13.69
CA TRP A 342 10.21 -16.92 -12.38
C TRP A 342 10.26 -15.88 -11.28
N MET A 343 9.54 -16.12 -10.19
CA MET A 343 9.56 -15.24 -9.03
C MET A 343 10.89 -15.33 -8.30
N ASP A 344 11.44 -14.18 -7.91
CA ASP A 344 12.65 -14.09 -7.11
C ASP A 344 12.34 -14.08 -5.61
N THR A 345 12.47 -15.24 -4.98
CA THR A 345 12.39 -15.39 -3.51
C THR A 345 13.76 -15.28 -2.82
N GLY A 346 14.85 -15.08 -3.59
CA GLY A 346 16.19 -15.01 -3.05
C GLY A 346 16.47 -13.68 -2.34
N ILE A 347 17.18 -13.76 -1.22
CA ILE A 347 17.55 -12.59 -0.42
C ILE A 347 19.08 -12.52 -0.33
N ASN A 348 19.67 -11.40 -0.76
CA ASN A 348 21.10 -11.15 -0.48
C ASN A 348 21.20 -10.57 0.92
N TYR A 349 21.43 -11.43 1.89
CA TYR A 349 21.59 -11.02 3.28
C TYR A 349 23.02 -11.16 3.75
N ILE A 350 23.66 -10.02 4.04
CA ILE A 350 24.97 -9.98 4.69
C ILE A 350 24.75 -9.23 6.00
N ASN A 351 24.72 -9.96 7.12
CA ASN A 351 24.74 -9.34 8.43
C ASN A 351 25.89 -9.87 9.26
N ASN A 352 26.62 -8.92 9.82
CA ASN A 352 27.75 -9.13 10.71
C ASN A 352 27.36 -8.83 12.17
N ILE A 353 26.09 -8.55 12.47
CA ILE A 353 25.62 -8.38 13.86
C ILE A 353 25.63 -9.75 14.52
N ASN A 354 26.46 -9.88 15.56
CA ASN A 354 26.48 -11.05 16.41
C ASN A 354 25.44 -10.86 17.52
N LYS A 355 24.36 -11.65 17.50
CA LYS A 355 23.31 -11.55 18.52
C LYS A 355 23.78 -12.11 19.85
N ASP A 356 23.79 -11.29 20.89
CA ASP A 356 23.99 -11.77 22.25
C ASP A 356 22.73 -12.47 22.77
N PHE A 357 22.90 -13.67 23.33
CA PHE A 357 21.80 -14.36 24.00
C PHE A 357 21.90 -14.20 25.51
N ILE A 358 20.91 -13.52 26.07
CA ILE A 358 20.81 -13.24 27.49
C ILE A 358 19.56 -13.94 28.02
N VAL A 359 19.73 -14.92 28.90
CA VAL A 359 18.63 -15.50 29.67
C VAL A 359 18.21 -14.48 30.73
N PRO A 360 16.97 -13.97 30.72
CA PRO A 360 16.59 -12.78 31.46
C PRO A 360 16.47 -13.03 32.96
N PHE A 361 16.64 -11.98 33.77
CA PHE A 361 16.36 -12.02 35.20
C PHE A 361 14.91 -12.45 35.45
N ILE A 362 14.68 -13.34 36.42
CA ILE A 362 13.32 -13.65 36.87
C ILE A 362 13.21 -13.62 38.39
N LYS A 363 12.04 -13.23 38.87
CA LYS A 363 11.63 -13.32 40.27
C LYS A 363 10.29 -14.05 40.34
N HIS A 364 10.21 -15.13 41.11
CA HIS A 364 8.99 -15.93 41.20
C HIS A 364 8.79 -16.52 42.59
N LYS A 365 7.53 -16.82 42.94
CA LYS A 365 7.21 -17.49 44.20
C LYS A 365 7.65 -18.95 44.18
N ARG A 366 8.23 -19.41 45.29
CA ARG A 366 8.53 -20.82 45.55
C ARG A 366 8.17 -21.13 47.01
N GLY A 367 7.08 -21.88 47.20
CA GLY A 367 6.47 -22.04 48.52
C GLY A 367 6.05 -20.68 49.09
N ASN A 368 6.38 -20.42 50.37
CA ASN A 368 6.11 -19.14 51.03
C ASN A 368 7.18 -18.06 50.76
N GLY A 369 8.23 -18.37 49.99
CA GLY A 369 9.34 -17.46 49.68
C GLY A 369 9.32 -16.94 48.25
N ILE A 370 10.22 -16.00 47.97
CA ILE A 370 10.51 -15.51 46.62
C ILE A 370 11.90 -15.98 46.21
N GLN A 371 12.00 -16.60 45.03
CA GLN A 371 13.26 -16.99 44.41
C GLN A 371 13.56 -16.05 43.24
N SER A 372 14.78 -15.53 43.18
CA SER A 372 15.31 -14.81 42.03
C SER A 372 16.37 -15.62 41.28
N HIS A 373 16.51 -15.35 39.99
CA HIS A 373 17.59 -15.84 39.15
C HIS A 373 18.17 -14.66 38.38
N GLU A 374 19.47 -14.44 38.55
CA GLU A 374 20.21 -13.39 37.83
C GLU A 374 20.33 -13.70 36.33
N GLU A 375 20.53 -12.65 35.54
CA GLU A 375 20.77 -12.77 34.10
C GLU A 375 21.96 -13.66 33.78
N LYS A 376 21.86 -14.39 32.65
CA LYS A 376 22.92 -15.28 32.16
C LYS A 376 23.22 -14.97 30.70
N ILE A 377 24.45 -14.57 30.42
CA ILE A 377 24.97 -14.41 29.06
C ILE A 377 25.42 -15.78 28.58
N LEU A 378 24.99 -16.18 27.38
CA LEU A 378 25.33 -17.45 26.75
C LEU A 378 26.41 -17.25 25.68
N ASP A 379 27.17 -18.31 25.39
CA ASP A 379 28.02 -18.29 24.20
C ASP A 379 27.14 -18.30 22.93
N ASN A 380 27.32 -17.28 22.10
CA ASN A 380 26.45 -17.02 20.96
C ASN A 380 26.45 -18.14 19.91
N ASN A 381 27.59 -18.79 19.66
CA ASN A 381 27.68 -19.85 18.64
C ASN A 381 27.14 -21.17 19.21
N LEU A 382 27.53 -21.52 20.45
CA LEU A 382 27.03 -22.72 21.12
C LEU A 382 25.51 -22.65 21.34
N PHE A 383 24.99 -21.47 21.70
CA PHE A 383 23.54 -21.29 21.85
C PHE A 383 22.83 -21.37 20.51
N SER A 384 23.35 -20.80 19.42
CA SER A 384 22.73 -20.96 18.10
C SER A 384 22.60 -22.43 17.71
N ARG A 385 23.65 -23.23 17.89
CA ARG A 385 23.57 -24.68 17.66
C ARG A 385 22.55 -25.36 18.56
N PHE A 386 22.56 -25.05 19.85
CA PHE A 386 21.58 -25.58 20.80
C PHE A 386 20.13 -25.19 20.45
N LEU A 387 19.91 -23.95 20.00
CA LEU A 387 18.60 -23.45 19.60
C LEU A 387 18.06 -24.29 18.44
N GLY A 388 18.87 -24.52 17.40
CA GLY A 388 18.47 -25.41 16.30
C GLY A 388 18.04 -26.80 16.78
N MET A 389 18.84 -27.42 17.65
CA MET A 389 18.53 -28.73 18.24
C MET A 389 17.24 -28.72 19.08
N PHE A 390 17.02 -27.66 19.85
CA PHE A 390 15.82 -27.52 20.68
C PHE A 390 14.56 -27.28 19.81
N LEU A 391 14.70 -26.57 18.71
CA LEU A 391 13.58 -26.32 17.81
C LEU A 391 13.10 -27.64 17.18
N SER A 392 14.01 -28.51 16.74
CA SER A 392 13.73 -29.85 16.20
C SER A 392 13.29 -30.86 17.25
N ASP A 393 14.18 -31.21 18.17
CA ASP A 393 14.03 -32.36 19.07
C ASP A 393 13.50 -31.97 20.46
N GLY A 394 13.32 -30.67 20.69
CA GLY A 394 13.04 -30.11 22.01
C GLY A 394 11.57 -29.84 22.29
N HIS A 395 11.18 -29.80 23.56
CA HIS A 395 9.93 -29.24 24.03
C HIS A 395 10.09 -28.64 25.43
N THR A 396 9.12 -27.83 25.84
CA THR A 396 9.07 -27.28 27.19
C THR A 396 7.95 -27.95 27.99
N SER A 397 8.25 -28.40 29.21
CA SER A 397 7.25 -28.98 30.12
C SER A 397 6.89 -27.97 31.21
N GLU A 398 5.66 -27.46 31.17
CA GLU A 398 5.17 -26.43 32.10
C GLU A 398 5.07 -26.93 33.55
N GLY A 399 4.57 -28.15 33.76
CA GLY A 399 4.39 -28.71 35.10
C GLY A 399 5.71 -28.89 35.87
N THR A 400 6.82 -29.10 35.16
CA THR A 400 8.16 -29.27 35.77
C THR A 400 9.07 -28.06 35.56
N TYR A 401 8.64 -27.07 34.77
CA TYR A 401 9.46 -25.97 34.26
C TYR A 401 10.79 -26.46 33.68
N SER A 402 10.72 -27.42 32.75
CA SER A 402 11.90 -28.00 32.12
C SER A 402 11.95 -27.78 30.61
N THR A 403 13.17 -27.58 30.11
CA THR A 403 13.52 -27.67 28.71
C THR A 403 14.02 -29.10 28.46
N VAL A 404 13.37 -29.83 27.56
CA VAL A 404 13.64 -31.25 27.31
C VAL A 404 14.02 -31.45 25.85
N ILE A 405 15.08 -32.20 25.59
CA ILE A 405 15.48 -32.63 24.23
C ILE A 405 15.42 -34.15 24.19
N THR A 406 14.77 -34.73 23.18
CA THR A 406 14.67 -36.18 23.00
C THR A 406 15.50 -36.61 21.81
N GLN A 407 16.46 -37.51 21.99
CA GLN A 407 17.30 -38.00 20.89
C GLN A 407 17.64 -39.48 21.07
N ASN A 408 17.80 -40.20 19.96
CA ASN A 408 18.21 -41.59 19.95
C ASN A 408 19.66 -41.73 20.42
N PRO A 409 20.05 -42.83 21.08
CA PRO A 409 21.45 -43.09 21.45
C PRO A 409 22.39 -43.03 20.24
N GLY A 410 23.55 -42.41 20.41
CA GLY A 410 24.58 -42.27 19.39
C GLY A 410 25.35 -40.95 19.52
N GLU A 411 26.27 -40.70 18.59
CA GLU A 411 27.19 -39.55 18.61
C GLU A 411 26.46 -38.19 18.73
N THR A 412 25.30 -38.04 18.08
CA THR A 412 24.48 -36.83 18.18
C THR A 412 24.02 -36.57 19.61
N LEU A 413 23.56 -37.61 20.32
CA LEU A 413 23.12 -37.49 21.71
C LEU A 413 24.32 -37.12 22.61
N ASP A 414 25.47 -37.74 22.41
CA ASP A 414 26.68 -37.45 23.20
C ASP A 414 27.13 -36.00 23.02
N TYR A 415 27.12 -35.52 21.77
CA TYR A 415 27.36 -34.11 21.44
C TYR A 415 26.33 -33.19 22.10
N TYR A 416 25.04 -33.55 22.07
CA TYR A 416 23.98 -32.74 22.68
C TYR A 416 24.15 -32.62 24.20
N ILE A 417 24.52 -33.72 24.87
CA ILE A 417 24.77 -33.73 26.32
C ILE A 417 25.96 -32.83 26.65
N ASP A 418 27.06 -32.96 25.93
CA ASP A 418 28.26 -32.15 26.12
C ASP A 418 27.99 -30.66 25.86
N LEU A 419 27.28 -30.33 24.78
CA LEU A 419 26.87 -28.96 24.47
C LEU A 419 26.03 -28.36 25.61
N CYS A 420 25.04 -29.10 26.12
CA CYS A 420 24.21 -28.64 27.23
C CYS A 420 25.03 -28.37 28.50
N LYS A 421 26.02 -29.22 28.80
CA LYS A 421 26.90 -29.05 29.98
C LYS A 421 27.79 -27.81 29.85
N ARG A 422 28.35 -27.56 28.67
CA ARG A 422 29.17 -26.37 28.38
C ARG A 422 28.36 -25.09 28.38
N LEU A 423 27.16 -25.12 27.82
CA LEU A 423 26.30 -23.96 27.65
C LEU A 423 25.54 -23.58 28.92
N PHE A 424 25.21 -24.58 29.76
CA PHE A 424 24.42 -24.38 30.99
C PHE A 424 25.09 -24.99 32.23
N PRO A 425 26.34 -24.59 32.58
CA PRO A 425 27.04 -25.16 33.74
C PRO A 425 26.34 -24.89 35.09
N TRP A 426 25.40 -23.93 35.14
CA TRP A 426 24.58 -23.64 36.32
C TRP A 426 23.28 -24.47 36.41
N ILE A 427 23.05 -25.40 35.47
CA ILE A 427 21.88 -26.27 35.45
C ILE A 427 22.36 -27.73 35.52
N ASN A 428 21.71 -28.53 36.38
CA ASN A 428 21.95 -29.96 36.40
C ASN A 428 21.38 -30.61 35.13
N VAL A 429 22.26 -31.04 34.22
CA VAL A 429 21.92 -31.74 32.97
C VAL A 429 21.62 -33.21 33.29
N ARG A 430 20.33 -33.56 33.36
CA ARG A 430 19.91 -34.94 33.61
C ARG A 430 19.62 -35.67 32.31
N VAL A 431 20.08 -36.91 32.18
CA VAL A 431 19.78 -37.78 31.06
C VAL A 431 19.00 -38.97 31.57
N VAL A 432 17.82 -39.21 31.00
CA VAL A 432 16.93 -40.32 31.41
C VAL A 432 16.50 -41.15 30.21
N ASP A 433 16.23 -42.43 30.46
CA ASP A 433 15.64 -43.33 29.48
C ASP A 433 14.21 -42.93 29.10
N HIS A 434 13.90 -43.00 27.81
CA HIS A 434 12.55 -42.74 27.29
C HIS A 434 12.26 -43.59 26.05
N SER A 435 11.59 -44.72 26.26
CA SER A 435 11.33 -45.71 25.19
C SER A 435 12.64 -46.13 24.51
N ASN A 436 12.76 -46.00 23.19
CA ASN A 436 13.99 -46.32 22.44
C ASN A 436 14.95 -45.12 22.32
N ALA A 437 14.68 -44.02 23.04
CA ALA A 437 15.44 -42.77 23.01
C ALA A 437 15.91 -42.37 24.43
N LYS A 438 16.70 -41.31 24.49
CA LYS A 438 17.10 -40.66 25.75
C LYS A 438 16.54 -39.24 25.78
N ARG A 439 16.22 -38.75 26.98
CA ARG A 439 15.81 -37.36 27.22
C ARG A 439 16.86 -36.62 28.01
N ILE A 440 17.34 -35.50 27.46
CA ILE A 440 18.12 -34.50 28.18
C ILE A 440 17.12 -33.54 28.83
N ILE A 441 17.15 -33.43 30.15
CA ILE A 441 16.20 -32.63 30.94
C ILE A 441 16.97 -31.52 31.66
N LEU A 442 16.69 -30.28 31.27
CA LEU A 442 17.19 -29.05 31.87
C LEU A 442 16.06 -28.42 32.71
N GLN A 443 16.00 -28.76 33.99
CA GLN A 443 14.95 -28.25 34.87
C GLN A 443 15.35 -26.89 35.48
N ASN A 444 14.88 -25.81 34.86
CA ASN A 444 15.14 -24.45 35.32
C ASN A 444 14.05 -23.52 34.77
N LYS A 445 13.32 -22.83 35.65
CA LYS A 445 12.20 -21.97 35.24
C LYS A 445 12.61 -20.78 34.37
N GLN A 446 13.78 -20.21 34.62
CA GLN A 446 14.34 -19.10 33.83
C GLN A 446 14.61 -19.54 32.39
N LEU A 447 15.33 -20.66 32.22
CA LEU A 447 15.61 -21.22 30.90
C LEU A 447 14.32 -21.71 30.20
N TYR A 448 13.40 -22.34 30.93
CA TYR A 448 12.11 -22.78 30.38
C TYR A 448 11.33 -21.62 29.75
N LEU A 449 11.22 -20.47 30.44
CA LEU A 449 10.51 -19.30 29.93
C LEU A 449 11.20 -18.73 28.69
N PHE A 450 12.52 -18.67 28.72
CA PHE A 450 13.34 -18.20 27.59
C PHE A 450 13.20 -19.13 26.37
N MET A 451 13.30 -20.45 26.54
CA MET A 451 13.16 -21.39 25.42
C MET A 451 11.72 -21.47 24.89
N ARG A 452 10.71 -21.31 25.76
CA ARG A 452 9.30 -21.28 25.36
C ARG A 452 9.00 -20.11 24.41
N SER A 453 9.65 -18.95 24.58
CA SER A 453 9.39 -17.81 23.69
C SER A 453 9.79 -18.09 22.25
N PHE A 454 10.87 -18.84 22.01
CA PHE A 454 11.29 -19.22 20.66
C PHE A 454 10.30 -20.15 19.96
N LYS A 455 9.64 -21.06 20.69
CA LYS A 455 8.58 -21.92 20.12
C LYS A 455 7.33 -21.10 19.81
N VAL A 456 6.90 -20.23 20.72
CA VAL A 456 5.63 -19.49 20.58
C VAL A 456 5.73 -18.32 19.60
N LYS A 457 6.83 -17.55 19.66
CA LYS A 457 7.01 -16.33 18.87
C LYS A 457 7.89 -16.52 17.64
N GLY A 458 8.58 -17.66 17.51
CA GLY A 458 9.63 -17.83 16.51
C GLY A 458 10.90 -17.05 16.85
N PHE A 459 11.72 -16.82 15.83
CA PHE A 459 12.91 -15.97 15.88
C PHE A 459 13.03 -15.21 14.57
N ASP A 460 13.69 -14.06 14.58
CA ASP A 460 13.97 -13.31 13.36
C ASP A 460 15.41 -13.55 12.91
N PRO A 461 15.65 -14.36 11.85
CA PRO A 461 16.99 -14.64 11.32
C PRO A 461 17.81 -13.38 11.01
N PHE A 462 17.17 -12.23 10.74
CA PHE A 462 17.85 -10.98 10.44
C PHE A 462 18.51 -10.32 11.66
N ASN A 463 18.37 -10.90 12.85
CA ASN A 463 19.11 -10.44 14.01
C ASN A 463 20.43 -11.19 14.25
N TYR A 464 20.76 -12.17 13.41
CA TYR A 464 21.87 -13.11 13.65
C TYR A 464 22.95 -12.95 12.58
N SER A 465 24.19 -13.22 12.96
CA SER A 465 25.30 -13.30 12.02
C SER A 465 25.20 -14.56 11.14
N VAL A 466 25.83 -14.55 9.96
CA VAL A 466 25.88 -15.71 9.07
C VAL A 466 26.42 -16.97 9.79
N LYS A 467 27.41 -16.79 10.68
CA LYS A 467 27.94 -17.89 11.49
C LYS A 467 26.88 -18.48 12.43
N GLN A 468 26.16 -17.63 13.16
CA GLN A 468 25.07 -18.05 14.04
C GLN A 468 23.94 -18.73 13.29
N LEU A 469 23.60 -18.26 12.10
CA LEU A 469 22.57 -18.88 11.26
C LEU A 469 23.00 -20.28 10.77
N ASN A 470 24.26 -20.45 10.38
CA ASN A 470 24.81 -21.76 10.02
C ASN A 470 24.83 -22.73 11.21
N ASP A 471 25.21 -22.26 12.40
CA ASP A 471 25.19 -23.08 13.62
C ASP A 471 23.76 -23.52 13.96
N LEU A 472 22.79 -22.61 13.88
CA LEU A 472 21.37 -22.91 14.07
C LEU A 472 20.86 -23.92 13.04
N TRP A 473 21.18 -23.71 11.76
CA TRP A 473 20.79 -24.60 10.66
C TRP A 473 21.27 -26.03 10.87
N LEU A 474 22.53 -26.17 11.23
CA LEU A 474 23.11 -27.47 11.51
C LEU A 474 22.43 -28.15 12.70
N GLY A 475 22.04 -27.40 13.73
CA GLY A 475 21.28 -27.92 14.88
C GLY A 475 19.92 -28.47 14.47
N LEU A 476 19.19 -27.74 13.61
CA LEU A 476 17.91 -28.22 13.04
C LEU A 476 18.09 -29.52 12.27
N HIS A 477 19.17 -29.62 11.46
CA HIS A 477 19.44 -30.80 10.64
C HIS A 477 19.90 -32.02 11.47
N ASP A 478 20.49 -31.82 12.65
CA ASP A 478 20.86 -32.94 13.53
C ASP A 478 19.64 -33.69 14.08
N GLY A 479 18.52 -32.99 14.28
CA GLY A 479 17.25 -33.60 14.69
C GLY A 479 16.39 -34.09 13.53
N ASP A 480 15.91 -33.14 12.71
CA ASP A 480 14.87 -33.35 11.68
C ASP A 480 15.41 -33.50 10.25
N GLY A 481 16.73 -33.41 10.06
CA GLY A 481 17.38 -33.54 8.75
C GLY A 481 17.71 -34.98 8.34
N ASN A 482 18.08 -35.19 7.07
CA ASN A 482 18.44 -36.51 6.57
C ASN A 482 19.72 -37.05 7.27
N LYS A 483 19.55 -38.01 8.18
CA LYS A 483 20.61 -38.53 9.07
C LYS A 483 21.78 -39.21 8.35
N THR A 484 21.69 -39.44 7.04
CA THR A 484 22.73 -40.06 6.21
C THR A 484 23.77 -39.07 5.65
N LEU A 485 23.57 -37.76 5.83
CA LEU A 485 24.47 -36.74 5.28
C LEU A 485 25.62 -36.39 6.23
N THR A 486 26.85 -36.35 5.70
CA THR A 486 28.04 -35.83 6.41
C THR A 486 27.87 -34.35 6.74
N TRP A 487 28.62 -33.82 7.73
CA TRP A 487 28.51 -32.42 8.16
C TRP A 487 28.66 -31.40 7.01
N LYS A 488 29.60 -31.65 6.08
CA LYS A 488 29.76 -30.83 4.85
C LYS A 488 28.56 -30.91 3.91
N ASN A 489 27.85 -32.03 3.90
CA ASN A 489 26.67 -32.23 3.07
C ASN A 489 25.38 -31.72 3.73
N LYS A 490 25.32 -31.63 5.06
CA LYS A 490 24.21 -31.00 5.80
C LYS A 490 24.11 -29.50 5.52
N LEU A 491 25.25 -28.81 5.44
CA LEU A 491 25.32 -27.40 5.00
C LEU A 491 24.93 -27.19 3.54
N LYS A 492 24.98 -28.24 2.72
CA LYS A 492 24.57 -28.23 1.30
C LYS A 492 23.12 -28.69 1.10
N SER A 493 22.46 -29.14 2.16
CA SER A 493 21.06 -29.56 2.12
C SER A 493 20.18 -28.34 2.35
N ASN A 494 19.31 -28.04 1.39
CA ASN A 494 18.49 -26.83 1.41
C ASN A 494 17.10 -27.06 2.03
N VAL A 495 16.82 -28.26 2.53
CA VAL A 495 15.46 -28.64 2.97
C VAL A 495 15.51 -29.25 4.36
N VAL A 496 14.89 -28.57 5.30
CA VAL A 496 14.45 -29.11 6.59
C VAL A 496 12.96 -28.86 6.66
N THR A 497 12.17 -29.91 6.86
CA THR A 497 10.71 -29.78 6.98
C THR A 497 10.37 -30.03 8.44
N MET A 498 9.83 -29.01 9.12
CA MET A 498 9.37 -29.16 10.50
C MET A 498 7.85 -29.33 10.49
N ASP A 499 7.36 -30.46 11.01
CA ASP A 499 5.94 -30.63 11.30
C ASP A 499 5.68 -30.13 12.73
N ASN A 500 5.41 -28.83 12.86
CA ASN A 500 5.35 -28.17 14.17
C ASN A 500 4.02 -27.43 14.39
N LYS A 501 3.52 -27.49 15.63
CA LYS A 501 2.26 -26.85 16.07
C LYS A 501 2.34 -25.33 16.21
N TYR A 502 3.49 -24.72 15.93
CA TYR A 502 3.75 -23.29 16.11
C TYR A 502 4.02 -22.61 14.75
N PRO A 503 3.03 -21.93 14.15
CA PRO A 503 3.15 -21.35 12.80
C PRO A 503 4.32 -20.37 12.67
N LYS A 504 4.49 -19.47 13.64
CA LYS A 504 5.56 -18.46 13.63
C LYS A 504 6.98 -19.03 13.61
N LEU A 505 7.16 -20.23 14.16
CA LEU A 505 8.43 -20.92 14.09
C LEU A 505 8.71 -21.43 12.67
N ASN A 506 7.69 -21.93 11.97
CA ASN A 506 7.84 -22.35 10.57
C ASN A 506 8.24 -21.15 9.69
N ASP A 507 7.64 -19.98 9.91
CA ASP A 507 8.01 -18.75 9.18
C ASP A 507 9.48 -18.36 9.41
N SER A 508 9.94 -18.48 10.65
CA SER A 508 11.32 -18.21 11.05
C SER A 508 12.31 -19.16 10.35
N VAL A 509 11.96 -20.45 10.27
CA VAL A 509 12.79 -21.49 9.63
C VAL A 509 12.76 -21.35 8.10
N ASN A 510 11.61 -21.01 7.51
CA ASN A 510 11.50 -20.73 6.08
C ASN A 510 12.34 -19.52 5.68
N LEU A 511 12.30 -18.44 6.47
CA LEU A 511 13.12 -17.26 6.25
C LEU A 511 14.61 -17.56 6.41
N LEU A 512 14.99 -18.38 7.40
CA LEU A 512 16.35 -18.89 7.55
C LEU A 512 16.81 -19.64 6.30
N GLN A 513 15.96 -20.53 5.75
CA GLN A 513 16.25 -21.26 4.50
C GLN A 513 16.45 -20.31 3.32
N GLN A 514 15.60 -19.29 3.20
CA GLN A 514 15.73 -18.28 2.14
C GLN A 514 17.01 -17.46 2.27
N ILE A 515 17.44 -17.12 3.49
CA ILE A 515 18.68 -16.38 3.73
C ILE A 515 19.91 -17.22 3.38
N LEU A 516 19.93 -18.49 3.80
CA LEU A 516 21.08 -19.36 3.58
C LEU A 516 21.16 -19.92 2.16
N PHE A 517 20.02 -20.13 1.50
CA PHE A 517 19.92 -20.90 0.25
C PHE A 517 19.05 -20.27 -0.85
N GLY A 518 18.49 -19.08 -0.63
CA GLY A 518 17.56 -18.43 -1.55
C GLY A 518 18.23 -18.14 -2.90
N GLY A 519 17.78 -18.84 -3.94
CA GLY A 519 18.34 -18.67 -5.29
C GLY A 519 17.88 -19.68 -6.37
N LYS A 520 17.07 -20.69 -6.06
CA LYS A 520 16.50 -21.61 -7.07
C LYS A 520 15.10 -22.09 -6.67
N ILE A 521 14.05 -21.51 -7.25
CA ILE A 521 12.74 -22.16 -7.33
C ILE A 521 12.37 -22.27 -8.81
N ASP A 522 12.52 -23.47 -9.35
CA ASP A 522 12.01 -23.87 -10.67
C ASP A 522 10.57 -24.38 -10.47
N ASN A 523 9.62 -23.84 -11.24
CA ASN A 523 8.20 -24.23 -11.18
C ASN A 523 7.91 -25.58 -11.89
N SER A 524 8.93 -26.30 -12.34
CA SER A 524 8.79 -27.68 -12.81
C SER A 524 9.14 -28.67 -11.69
N ASN A 525 8.10 -29.27 -11.10
CA ASN A 525 8.14 -30.22 -9.99
C ASN A 525 9.27 -31.29 -10.05
N VAL A 526 9.83 -31.65 -8.88
CA VAL A 526 10.55 -32.92 -8.57
C VAL A 526 12.03 -33.05 -9.04
N PHE A 527 12.92 -33.26 -8.06
CA PHE A 527 14.33 -33.77 -8.10
C PHE A 527 15.45 -33.06 -8.89
N SER A 528 16.57 -32.89 -8.15
CA SER A 528 18.00 -33.02 -8.54
C SER A 528 18.83 -31.81 -9.02
N PHE A 529 19.71 -31.37 -8.10
CA PHE A 529 21.14 -30.98 -8.21
C PHE A 529 21.71 -30.22 -9.44
N LYS A 530 22.36 -29.08 -9.15
CA LYS A 530 23.84 -28.87 -9.19
C LYS A 530 24.18 -27.41 -8.83
N MET A 531 25.20 -27.20 -8.00
CA MET A 531 25.77 -25.90 -7.67
C MET A 531 27.25 -25.92 -8.02
N GLU A 532 27.70 -24.94 -8.80
CA GLU A 532 29.10 -24.63 -9.04
C GLU A 532 29.37 -23.14 -8.75
N GLU A 533 30.55 -22.92 -8.16
CA GLU A 533 31.45 -21.75 -8.24
C GLU A 533 31.65 -20.75 -7.08
N ASN A 534 30.72 -20.42 -6.18
CA ASN A 534 31.01 -19.36 -5.18
C ASN A 534 31.50 -19.79 -3.78
N LEU A 535 32.16 -20.96 -3.65
CA LEU A 535 32.65 -21.47 -2.35
C LEU A 535 34.17 -21.54 -2.20
N ARG A 536 34.95 -20.99 -3.16
CA ARG A 536 36.41 -21.07 -3.11
C ARG A 536 37.11 -19.93 -2.34
N GLU A 537 36.42 -18.86 -1.96
CA GLU A 537 37.07 -17.73 -1.25
C GLU A 537 36.90 -17.74 0.28
N PHE A 538 36.28 -18.77 0.87
CA PHE A 538 36.06 -18.85 2.32
C PHE A 538 36.85 -19.97 3.03
N ILE A 539 37.77 -20.65 2.33
CA ILE A 539 38.64 -21.70 2.89
C ILE A 539 40.09 -21.56 2.40
N GLU A 540 40.64 -20.36 2.53
CA GLU A 540 42.05 -20.15 2.89
C GLU A 540 42.06 -19.32 4.17
#